data_AF-H0VVB5-F1
#
_entry.id   AF-H0VVB5-F1
#
_cell.length_a   1.000
_cell.length_b   1.000
_cell.length_c   1.000
_cell.angle_alpha   90.00
_cell.angle_beta   90.00
_cell.angle_gamma   90.00
#
_symmetry.space_group_name_H-M   'P 1'
#
loop_
_entity.id
_entity.type
_entity.pdbx_description
1 polymer ?
#
loop_
_entity_poly.entity_id
_entity_poly.type
_entity_poly.pdbx_seq_one_letter_code
_entity_poly.pdbx_strand_id
1 'polypeptide(L)'
;MAVTLLEDWCRGMDVNSQRALLVWGIPVNCDEAEIEETLQAGMPQVAYRVLGRMFWREENAKAALLELTGAVDYAVIPREMPGKGGVWKVVFKPPTSDTEFLERLHLFLAREGWTVQDVARVLGFQNPAPARGPEMSAEMLNYILDNVIQPLVESIWYKKLTLFSGRDILGPGEETFEPWMEHTNEVMQEWQVSDAEKRRRLMESLRGPALDVIRILKTSNPAITSGECLKALEQVFGSIESSRDAQVRFLNTYQSPGEKLSAYVIRLEPLLQRVVEKGAIDKDNINQARLEQVIAGATHSGAIRRQLWLTGAAEGPAPNLFQLLVQIREEEAKEEEEEAEAALLQLGLEGHF
;
A
#
# COMPACT_ATOMS: atom_id res chain seq x y z
N MET A 1 -25.13 -12.71 2.71
CA MET A 1 -26.34 -11.87 2.85
C MET A 1 -26.36 -11.12 4.18
N ALA A 2 -26.41 -11.78 5.35
CA ALA A 2 -26.38 -11.07 6.64
C ALA A 2 -25.03 -10.38 6.94
N VAL A 3 -23.90 -11.03 6.59
CA VAL A 3 -22.55 -10.44 6.79
C VAL A 3 -22.32 -9.22 5.88
N THR A 4 -22.78 -9.28 4.64
CA THR A 4 -22.70 -8.16 3.69
C THR A 4 -23.55 -6.98 4.15
N LEU A 5 -24.75 -7.25 4.70
CA LEU A 5 -25.59 -6.22 5.31
C LEU A 5 -24.92 -5.55 6.53
N LEU A 6 -24.28 -6.34 7.39
CA LEU A 6 -23.49 -5.82 8.52
C LEU A 6 -22.38 -4.87 8.02
N GLU A 7 -21.60 -5.27 7.02
CA GLU A 7 -20.50 -4.47 6.47
C GLU A 7 -20.99 -3.17 5.81
N ASP A 8 -22.06 -3.25 5.00
CA ASP A 8 -22.63 -2.08 4.33
C ASP A 8 -23.27 -1.09 5.32
N TRP A 9 -23.92 -1.59 6.36
CA TRP A 9 -24.52 -0.74 7.39
C TRP A 9 -23.45 -0.10 8.29
N CYS A 10 -22.42 -0.84 8.67
CA CYS A 10 -21.25 -0.28 9.36
C CYS A 10 -20.55 0.82 8.52
N ARG A 11 -20.40 0.62 7.21
CA ARG A 11 -19.85 1.63 6.29
C ARG A 11 -20.71 2.90 6.23
N GLY A 12 -22.03 2.75 6.29
CA GLY A 12 -22.96 3.88 6.31
C GLY A 12 -22.96 4.68 7.62
N MET A 13 -22.56 4.06 8.74
CA MET A 13 -22.54 4.68 10.07
C MET A 13 -21.13 5.05 10.58
N ASP A 14 -20.10 4.82 9.77
CA ASP A 14 -18.68 5.00 10.12
C ASP A 14 -18.26 4.21 11.38
N VAL A 15 -18.72 2.97 11.47
CA VAL A 15 -18.48 2.06 12.61
C VAL A 15 -17.55 0.93 12.18
N ASN A 16 -16.60 0.57 13.04
CA ASN A 16 -15.71 -0.55 12.77
C ASN A 16 -16.49 -1.88 12.71
N SER A 17 -16.52 -2.51 11.54
CA SER A 17 -17.23 -3.78 11.30
C SER A 17 -16.72 -4.95 12.13
N GLN A 18 -15.47 -4.89 12.61
CA GLN A 18 -14.90 -5.90 13.51
C GLN A 18 -15.40 -5.76 14.96
N ARG A 19 -15.98 -4.62 15.31
CA ARG A 19 -16.58 -4.35 16.62
C ARG A 19 -18.10 -4.25 16.55
N ALA A 20 -18.69 -4.73 15.46
CA ALA A 20 -20.12 -4.61 15.22
C ALA A 20 -20.82 -5.97 15.22
N LEU A 21 -22.06 -5.95 15.71
CA LEU A 21 -22.97 -7.08 15.82
C LEU A 21 -24.25 -6.74 15.05
N LEU A 22 -24.69 -7.64 14.18
CA LEU A 22 -26.00 -7.57 13.54
C LEU A 22 -26.91 -8.63 14.14
N VAL A 23 -27.99 -8.18 14.76
CA VAL A 23 -29.06 -9.05 15.26
C VAL A 23 -30.24 -8.94 14.32
N TRP A 24 -30.77 -10.07 13.85
CA TRP A 24 -31.86 -10.09 12.89
C TRP A 24 -32.84 -11.25 13.16
N GLY A 25 -34.03 -11.18 12.55
CA GLY A 25 -35.16 -12.05 12.91
C GLY A 25 -36.05 -11.46 14.01
N ILE A 26 -35.93 -10.16 14.26
CA ILE A 26 -36.76 -9.45 15.24
C ILE A 26 -38.14 -9.20 14.61
N PRO A 27 -39.27 -9.61 15.23
CA PRO A 27 -40.58 -9.36 14.67
C PRO A 27 -40.91 -7.87 14.53
N VAL A 28 -41.67 -7.52 13.50
CA VAL A 28 -42.03 -6.11 13.20
C VAL A 28 -42.84 -5.47 14.33
N ASN A 29 -43.59 -6.27 15.09
CA ASN A 29 -44.38 -5.89 16.26
C ASN A 29 -43.59 -5.87 17.59
N CYS A 30 -42.27 -6.01 17.54
CA CYS A 30 -41.42 -5.91 18.74
C CYS A 30 -41.02 -4.45 18.99
N ASP A 31 -41.23 -4.00 20.22
CA ASP A 31 -40.96 -2.63 20.68
C ASP A 31 -39.51 -2.46 21.15
N GLU A 32 -39.05 -1.21 21.24
CA GLU A 32 -37.68 -0.84 21.63
C GLU A 32 -37.25 -1.45 22.96
N ALA A 33 -38.08 -1.34 23.99
CA ALA A 33 -37.81 -1.88 25.32
C ALA A 33 -37.68 -3.41 25.30
N GLU A 34 -38.50 -4.10 24.51
CA GLU A 34 -38.47 -5.56 24.39
C GLU A 34 -37.21 -6.05 23.67
N ILE A 35 -36.75 -5.28 22.67
CA ILE A 35 -35.51 -5.56 21.95
C ILE A 35 -34.31 -5.43 22.89
N GLU A 36 -34.25 -4.36 23.69
CA GLU A 36 -33.17 -4.15 24.66
C GLU A 36 -33.16 -5.20 25.76
N GLU A 37 -34.33 -5.58 26.29
CA GLU A 37 -34.47 -6.63 27.29
C GLU A 37 -34.00 -8.00 26.75
N THR A 38 -34.38 -8.34 25.51
CA THR A 38 -33.97 -9.59 24.86
C THR A 38 -32.45 -9.61 24.59
N LEU A 39 -31.88 -8.47 24.16
CA LEU A 39 -30.44 -8.33 23.96
C LEU A 39 -29.67 -8.47 25.27
N GLN A 40 -30.19 -7.89 26.36
CA GLN A 40 -29.53 -7.95 27.67
C GLN A 40 -29.60 -9.36 28.25
N ALA A 41 -30.73 -10.05 28.08
CA ALA A 41 -30.90 -11.44 28.50
C ALA A 41 -30.03 -12.40 27.68
N GLY A 42 -29.87 -12.15 26.37
CA GLY A 42 -29.06 -12.97 25.47
C GLY A 42 -27.55 -12.74 25.61
N MET A 43 -27.13 -11.53 26.01
CA MET A 43 -25.72 -11.14 26.10
C MET A 43 -25.40 -10.38 27.40
N PRO A 44 -25.63 -10.98 28.59
CA PRO A 44 -25.53 -10.28 29.87
C PRO A 44 -24.11 -9.84 30.24
N GLN A 45 -23.09 -10.47 29.65
CA GLN A 45 -21.67 -10.21 29.91
C GLN A 45 -21.01 -9.34 28.83
N VAL A 46 -21.77 -8.90 27.81
CA VAL A 46 -21.24 -8.16 26.67
C VAL A 46 -21.59 -6.69 26.81
N ALA A 47 -20.57 -5.82 26.84
CA ALA A 47 -20.77 -4.39 26.79
C ALA A 47 -21.04 -3.95 25.33
N TYR A 48 -22.27 -3.54 25.05
CA TYR A 48 -22.69 -3.10 23.72
C TYR A 48 -23.45 -1.76 23.76
N ARG A 49 -23.51 -1.10 22.60
CA ARG A 49 -24.32 0.08 22.32
C ARG A 49 -25.17 -0.18 21.08
N VAL A 50 -26.49 0.01 21.16
CA VAL A 50 -27.37 -0.10 20.00
C VAL A 50 -27.18 1.14 19.12
N LEU A 51 -26.78 0.94 17.86
CA LEU A 51 -26.49 2.03 16.93
C LEU A 51 -27.68 2.39 16.06
N GLY A 52 -28.44 1.39 15.62
CA GLY A 52 -29.54 1.60 14.70
C GLY A 52 -30.42 0.38 14.53
N ARG A 53 -31.64 0.60 14.06
CA ARG A 53 -32.60 -0.45 13.73
C ARG A 53 -33.12 -0.21 12.32
N MET A 54 -33.32 -1.28 11.56
CA MET A 54 -33.88 -1.20 10.21
C MET A 54 -34.87 -2.31 9.96
N PHE A 55 -35.81 -2.07 9.05
CA PHE A 55 -36.65 -3.13 8.52
C PHE A 55 -35.91 -3.80 7.35
N TRP A 56 -35.62 -5.09 7.50
CA TRP A 56 -34.96 -5.88 6.49
C TRP A 56 -36.01 -6.63 5.66
N ARG A 57 -36.21 -6.13 4.44
CA ARG A 57 -37.27 -6.60 3.53
C ARG A 57 -37.12 -8.07 3.12
N GLU A 58 -35.89 -8.54 2.95
CA GLU A 58 -35.60 -9.90 2.47
C GLU A 58 -36.03 -10.96 3.50
N GLU A 59 -35.86 -10.66 4.78
CA GLU A 59 -36.23 -11.53 5.91
C GLU A 59 -37.61 -11.16 6.50
N ASN A 60 -38.29 -10.15 5.94
CA ASN A 60 -39.54 -9.57 6.45
C ASN A 60 -39.53 -9.32 7.97
N ALA A 61 -38.38 -8.91 8.50
CA ALA A 61 -38.11 -8.78 9.92
C ALA A 61 -37.30 -7.50 10.20
N LYS A 62 -37.30 -7.05 11.45
CA LYS A 62 -36.40 -6.00 11.93
C LYS A 62 -35.00 -6.58 12.14
N ALA A 63 -34.01 -5.72 11.93
CA ALA A 63 -32.62 -5.96 12.27
C ALA A 63 -32.10 -4.80 13.14
N ALA A 64 -31.20 -5.11 14.07
CA ALA A 64 -30.55 -4.15 14.95
C ALA A 64 -29.03 -4.25 14.78
N LEU A 65 -28.39 -3.10 14.62
CA LEU A 65 -26.94 -2.97 14.60
C LEU A 65 -26.47 -2.54 15.99
N LEU A 66 -25.47 -3.24 16.53
CA LEU A 66 -24.86 -2.94 17.80
C LEU A 66 -23.34 -2.78 17.65
N GLU A 67 -22.76 -1.95 18.50
CA GLU A 67 -21.32 -1.74 18.61
C GLU A 67 -20.82 -2.26 19.97
N LEU A 68 -19.73 -3.01 19.94
CA LEU A 68 -19.04 -3.52 21.13
C LEU A 68 -18.16 -2.42 21.73
N THR A 69 -18.51 -1.95 22.92
CA THR A 69 -17.87 -0.78 23.57
C THR A 69 -16.71 -1.15 24.50
N GLY A 70 -16.52 -2.44 24.82
CA GLY A 70 -15.44 -2.94 25.69
C GLY A 70 -14.50 -3.96 25.03
N ALA A 71 -13.55 -4.50 25.81
CA ALA A 71 -12.81 -5.71 25.44
C ALA A 71 -13.75 -6.91 25.65
N VAL A 72 -14.09 -7.60 24.57
CA VAL A 72 -15.12 -8.65 24.57
C VAL A 72 -14.52 -9.93 24.01
N ASP A 73 -14.74 -11.04 24.71
CA ASP A 73 -14.47 -12.36 24.19
C ASP A 73 -15.57 -12.74 23.19
N TYR A 74 -15.20 -12.92 21.92
CA TYR A 74 -16.16 -13.28 20.88
C TYR A 74 -16.75 -14.70 21.06
N ALA A 75 -16.15 -15.54 21.93
CA ALA A 75 -16.68 -16.86 22.27
C ALA A 75 -17.94 -16.80 23.14
N VAL A 76 -18.16 -15.71 23.89
CA VAL A 76 -19.36 -15.55 24.75
C VAL A 76 -20.57 -15.00 24.00
N ILE A 77 -20.40 -14.60 22.74
CA ILE A 77 -21.49 -14.06 21.91
C ILE A 77 -22.25 -15.22 21.27
N PRO A 78 -23.54 -15.42 21.59
CA PRO A 78 -24.33 -16.48 20.99
C PRO A 78 -24.59 -16.18 19.52
N ARG A 79 -24.61 -17.21 18.66
CA ARG A 79 -25.01 -17.07 17.24
C ARG A 79 -26.53 -17.00 17.06
N GLU A 80 -27.26 -17.50 18.05
CA GLU A 80 -28.71 -17.57 18.08
C GLU A 80 -29.17 -17.35 19.52
N MET A 81 -30.22 -16.57 19.72
CA MET A 81 -30.79 -16.31 21.03
C MET A 81 -32.33 -16.36 21.00
N PRO A 82 -32.97 -16.83 22.07
CA PRO A 82 -34.42 -16.86 22.14
C PRO A 82 -34.97 -15.44 22.26
N GLY A 83 -35.97 -15.12 21.43
CA GLY A 83 -36.65 -13.84 21.47
C GLY A 83 -38.14 -13.96 21.17
N LYS A 84 -38.84 -12.83 21.26
CA LYS A 84 -40.25 -12.76 20.85
C LYS A 84 -40.34 -13.12 19.37
N GLY A 85 -41.30 -13.98 19.02
CA GLY A 85 -41.52 -14.43 17.63
C GLY A 85 -40.53 -15.45 17.08
N GLY A 86 -39.62 -15.99 17.90
CA GLY A 86 -38.74 -17.10 17.51
C GLY A 86 -37.28 -16.88 17.89
N VAL A 87 -36.40 -17.56 17.17
CA VAL A 87 -34.95 -17.45 17.38
C VAL A 87 -34.40 -16.24 16.64
N TRP A 88 -33.74 -15.34 17.36
CA TRP A 88 -33.03 -14.20 16.78
C TRP A 88 -31.60 -14.63 16.45
N LYS A 89 -31.13 -14.28 15.27
CA LYS A 89 -29.81 -14.65 14.77
C LYS A 89 -28.84 -13.49 14.94
N VAL A 90 -27.63 -13.82 15.35
CA VAL A 90 -26.56 -12.85 15.63
C VAL A 90 -25.39 -13.12 14.71
N VAL A 91 -24.94 -12.08 14.02
CA VAL A 91 -23.82 -12.14 13.07
C VAL A 91 -22.79 -11.09 13.48
N PHE A 92 -21.53 -11.50 13.53
CA PHE A 92 -20.40 -10.63 13.82
C PHE A 92 -19.14 -11.13 13.13
N LYS A 93 -18.17 -10.24 12.99
CA LYS A 93 -16.85 -10.53 12.44
C LYS A 93 -15.80 -10.29 13.53
N PRO A 94 -15.25 -11.33 14.16
CA PRO A 94 -14.20 -11.14 15.15
C PRO A 94 -12.95 -10.51 14.49
N PRO A 95 -12.17 -9.69 15.23
CA PRO A 95 -10.88 -9.22 14.79
C PRO A 95 -9.94 -10.42 14.73
N THR A 96 -9.72 -10.94 13.52
CA THR A 96 -8.79 -12.04 13.31
C THR A 96 -7.36 -11.54 13.50
N SER A 97 -6.73 -11.90 14.61
CA SER A 97 -5.26 -12.03 14.63
C SER A 97 -4.90 -13.39 14.03
N ASP A 98 -3.78 -13.46 13.32
CA ASP A 98 -3.33 -14.67 12.64
C ASP A 98 -3.22 -15.87 13.61
N THR A 99 -2.92 -15.63 14.89
CA THR A 99 -2.78 -16.67 15.92
C THR A 99 -4.11 -17.30 16.34
N GLU A 100 -5.18 -16.53 16.52
CA GLU A 100 -6.48 -17.08 16.93
C GLU A 100 -7.18 -17.82 15.77
N PHE A 101 -6.96 -17.35 14.54
CA PHE A 101 -7.35 -18.08 13.34
C PHE A 101 -6.61 -19.42 13.23
N LEU A 102 -5.29 -19.43 13.46
CA LEU A 102 -4.48 -20.65 13.44
C LEU A 102 -4.89 -21.63 14.54
N GLU A 103 -5.24 -21.15 15.74
CA GLU A 103 -5.78 -22.00 16.82
C GLU A 103 -7.14 -22.60 16.46
N ARG A 104 -8.06 -21.81 15.88
CA ARG A 104 -9.36 -22.32 15.40
C ARG A 104 -9.21 -23.29 14.24
N LEU A 105 -8.28 -23.04 13.33
CA LEU A 105 -7.93 -23.96 12.25
C LEU A 105 -7.37 -25.25 12.83
N HIS A 106 -6.46 -25.16 13.81
CA HIS A 106 -5.94 -26.33 14.52
C HIS A 106 -7.04 -27.14 15.22
N LEU A 107 -7.97 -26.48 15.91
CA LEU A 107 -9.11 -27.12 16.58
C LEU A 107 -10.09 -27.77 15.60
N PHE A 108 -10.35 -27.10 14.47
CA PHE A 108 -11.20 -27.62 13.39
C PHE A 108 -10.57 -28.87 12.75
N LEU A 109 -9.28 -28.78 12.39
CA LEU A 109 -8.54 -29.92 11.85
C LEU A 109 -8.53 -31.09 12.84
N ALA A 110 -8.23 -30.83 14.12
CA ALA A 110 -8.22 -31.87 15.15
C ALA A 110 -9.60 -32.53 15.33
N ARG A 111 -10.70 -31.76 15.23
CA ARG A 111 -12.07 -32.26 15.33
C ARG A 111 -12.45 -33.16 14.15
N GLU A 112 -11.99 -32.83 12.95
CA GLU A 112 -12.23 -33.63 11.74
C GLU A 112 -11.22 -34.78 11.58
N GLY A 113 -10.28 -34.94 12.52
CA GLY A 113 -9.27 -36.00 12.53
C GLY A 113 -8.04 -35.72 11.65
N TRP A 114 -7.82 -34.46 11.27
CA TRP A 114 -6.72 -34.01 10.43
C TRP A 114 -5.67 -33.28 11.25
N THR A 115 -4.41 -33.42 10.85
CA THR A 115 -3.31 -32.59 11.38
C THR A 115 -2.87 -31.55 10.36
N VAL A 116 -2.23 -30.47 10.82
CA VAL A 116 -1.61 -29.47 9.93
C VAL A 116 -0.57 -30.10 9.01
N GLN A 117 0.07 -31.19 9.44
CA GLN A 117 0.99 -31.96 8.61
C GLN A 117 0.27 -32.71 7.47
N ASP A 118 -0.97 -33.18 7.68
CA ASP A 118 -1.75 -33.85 6.63
C ASP A 118 -2.22 -32.85 5.57
N VAL A 119 -2.61 -31.64 5.99
CA VAL A 119 -2.94 -30.54 5.09
C VAL A 119 -1.70 -30.11 4.28
N ALA A 120 -0.56 -29.94 4.94
CA ALA A 120 0.71 -29.62 4.25
C ALA A 120 1.13 -30.70 3.24
N ARG A 121 0.84 -31.97 3.52
CA ARG A 121 1.12 -33.11 2.62
C ARG A 121 0.19 -33.14 1.41
N VAL A 122 -1.10 -32.87 1.60
CA VAL A 122 -2.11 -32.79 0.51
C VAL A 122 -1.83 -31.62 -0.44
N LEU A 123 -1.32 -30.51 0.10
CA LEU A 123 -0.95 -29.33 -0.67
C LEU A 123 0.44 -29.41 -1.31
N GLY A 124 1.14 -30.55 -1.18
CA GLY A 124 2.42 -30.79 -1.86
C GLY A 124 3.64 -30.12 -1.22
N PHE A 125 3.53 -29.62 0.02
CA PHE A 125 4.65 -29.01 0.73
C PHE A 125 5.65 -30.04 1.31
N GLN A 126 5.39 -31.35 1.21
CA GLN A 126 6.33 -32.42 1.60
C GLN A 126 6.27 -33.66 0.68
N ASN A 127 7.40 -34.39 0.62
CA ASN A 127 7.65 -35.55 -0.24
C ASN A 127 6.66 -36.72 0.03
N PRO A 128 6.28 -37.54 -0.97
CA PRO A 128 5.23 -38.53 -0.82
C PRO A 128 5.80 -39.81 -0.20
N ALA A 129 5.38 -40.13 1.03
CA ALA A 129 5.42 -41.49 1.55
C ALA A 129 3.98 -42.04 1.58
N PRO A 130 3.75 -43.32 1.22
CA PRO A 130 2.41 -43.85 1.07
C PRO A 130 1.84 -44.24 2.43
N ALA A 131 1.05 -43.36 3.03
CA ALA A 131 0.10 -43.73 4.06
C ALA A 131 -1.29 -43.27 3.61
N ARG A 132 -2.26 -44.18 3.66
CA ARG A 132 -3.66 -43.97 3.27
C ARG A 132 -4.31 -42.97 4.21
N GLY A 133 -4.31 -41.69 3.84
CA GLY A 133 -5.27 -40.71 4.38
C GLY A 133 -6.65 -40.95 3.77
N PRO A 134 -7.74 -40.55 4.44
CA PRO A 134 -9.09 -40.68 3.89
C PRO A 134 -9.16 -39.89 2.57
N GLU A 135 -9.60 -40.56 1.50
CA GLU A 135 -9.73 -39.93 0.18
C GLU A 135 -10.67 -38.73 0.28
N MET A 136 -10.12 -37.53 0.12
CA MET A 136 -10.88 -36.28 0.15
C MET A 136 -11.52 -36.07 -1.22
N SER A 137 -12.82 -35.74 -1.26
CA SER A 137 -13.49 -35.47 -2.54
C SER A 137 -12.87 -34.24 -3.20
N ALA A 138 -12.77 -34.24 -4.54
CA ALA A 138 -12.24 -33.12 -5.30
C ALA A 138 -12.99 -31.80 -5.01
N GLU A 139 -14.28 -31.90 -4.66
CA GLU A 139 -15.14 -30.77 -4.29
C GLU A 139 -14.73 -30.14 -2.96
N MET A 140 -14.42 -30.97 -1.95
CA MET A 140 -13.95 -30.50 -0.64
C MET A 140 -12.53 -29.91 -0.74
N LEU A 141 -11.68 -30.50 -1.58
CA LEU A 141 -10.35 -29.95 -1.91
C LEU A 141 -10.45 -28.56 -2.53
N ASN A 142 -11.27 -28.40 -3.57
CA ASN A 142 -11.47 -27.11 -4.23
C ASN A 142 -12.09 -26.09 -3.28
N TYR A 143 -13.05 -26.51 -2.44
CA TYR A 143 -13.64 -25.63 -1.42
C TYR A 143 -12.60 -25.11 -0.42
N ILE A 144 -11.70 -25.97 0.07
CA ILE A 144 -10.65 -25.59 1.02
C ILE A 144 -9.60 -24.69 0.35
N LEU A 145 -9.19 -25.00 -0.88
CA LEU A 145 -8.26 -24.16 -1.64
C LEU A 145 -8.83 -22.75 -1.86
N ASP A 146 -10.07 -22.65 -2.34
CA ASP A 146 -10.66 -21.38 -2.75
C ASP A 146 -11.16 -20.53 -1.56
N ASN A 147 -11.68 -21.16 -0.50
CA ASN A 147 -12.35 -20.44 0.59
C ASN A 147 -11.51 -20.29 1.86
N VAL A 148 -10.45 -21.08 2.02
CA VAL A 148 -9.64 -21.07 3.25
C VAL A 148 -8.20 -20.68 2.94
N ILE A 149 -7.57 -21.30 1.93
CA ILE A 149 -6.15 -21.08 1.64
C ILE A 149 -5.95 -19.81 0.83
N GLN A 150 -6.74 -19.59 -0.22
CA GLN A 150 -6.59 -18.42 -1.06
C GLN A 150 -6.72 -17.09 -0.29
N PRO A 151 -7.72 -16.89 0.59
CA PRO A 151 -7.81 -15.69 1.42
C PRO A 151 -6.64 -15.54 2.40
N LEU A 152 -6.09 -16.65 2.89
CA LEU A 152 -4.94 -16.66 3.80
C LEU A 152 -3.63 -16.28 3.10
N VAL A 153 -3.42 -16.80 1.88
CA VAL A 153 -2.31 -16.40 1.03
C VAL A 153 -2.45 -14.91 0.69
N GLU A 154 -3.66 -14.48 0.33
CA GLU A 154 -3.96 -13.08 0.05
C GLU A 154 -3.69 -12.16 1.25
N SER A 155 -3.91 -12.61 2.50
CA SER A 155 -3.60 -11.86 3.72
C SER A 155 -2.12 -11.87 4.10
N ILE A 156 -1.42 -12.99 3.90
CA ILE A 156 0.04 -13.10 4.13
C ILE A 156 0.81 -12.12 3.22
N TRP A 157 0.34 -11.94 1.98
CA TRP A 157 0.94 -11.00 1.04
C TRP A 157 0.35 -9.58 1.13
N TYR A 158 -0.45 -9.27 2.14
CA TYR A 158 -1.03 -7.94 2.30
C TYR A 158 0.04 -6.91 2.69
N LYS A 159 0.34 -6.01 1.74
CA LYS A 159 1.09 -4.78 1.99
C LYS A 159 0.16 -3.61 1.69
N LYS A 160 -0.20 -2.82 2.70
CA LYS A 160 -1.15 -1.72 2.52
C LYS A 160 -0.54 -0.68 1.56
N LEU A 161 -1.22 -0.43 0.44
CA LEU A 161 -0.87 0.66 -0.47
C LEU A 161 -1.15 2.01 0.18
N THR A 162 -0.30 2.99 -0.10
CA THR A 162 -0.51 4.40 0.30
C THR A 162 -1.73 4.98 -0.42
N LEU A 163 -2.35 6.01 0.18
CA LEU A 163 -3.60 6.58 -0.35
C LEU A 163 -3.31 7.63 -1.42
N PHE A 164 -4.09 7.61 -2.51
CA PHE A 164 -4.02 8.63 -3.56
C PHE A 164 -5.42 9.15 -3.95
N SER A 165 -5.58 10.46 -3.89
CA SER A 165 -6.88 11.14 -4.10
C SER A 165 -6.97 11.83 -5.46
N GLY A 166 -5.84 12.13 -6.11
CA GLY A 166 -5.82 12.95 -7.33
C GLY A 166 -6.22 14.42 -7.11
N ARG A 167 -6.04 14.94 -5.90
CA ARG A 167 -6.31 16.34 -5.52
C ARG A 167 -4.98 17.08 -5.32
N ASP A 168 -4.96 18.38 -5.63
CA ASP A 168 -3.78 19.23 -5.41
C ASP A 168 -3.49 19.52 -3.92
N ILE A 169 -4.49 19.33 -3.05
CA ILE A 169 -4.38 19.49 -1.59
C ILE A 169 -4.37 18.11 -0.96
N LEU A 170 -3.26 17.78 -0.27
CA LEU A 170 -3.04 16.49 0.37
C LEU A 170 -3.79 16.38 1.70
N GLY A 171 -4.51 15.27 1.90
CA GLY A 171 -5.00 14.84 3.21
C GLY A 171 -3.94 14.11 4.05
N PRO A 172 -4.20 13.83 5.34
CA PRO A 172 -3.29 13.09 6.19
C PRO A 172 -3.09 11.66 5.67
N GLY A 173 -1.84 11.31 5.31
CA GLY A 173 -1.47 10.01 4.75
C GLY A 173 -1.74 9.85 3.25
N GLU A 174 -2.06 10.93 2.54
CA GLU A 174 -2.17 10.95 1.08
C GLU A 174 -0.83 11.39 0.44
N GLU A 175 -0.43 10.69 -0.63
CA GLU A 175 0.76 11.00 -1.41
C GLU A 175 0.41 11.72 -2.71
N THR A 176 1.36 12.47 -3.28
CA THR A 176 1.25 12.97 -4.66
C THR A 176 1.33 11.80 -5.64
N PHE A 177 0.94 12.04 -6.90
CA PHE A 177 0.84 10.97 -7.89
C PHE A 177 2.16 10.20 -8.11
N GLU A 178 3.29 10.91 -8.21
CA GLU A 178 4.58 10.31 -8.58
C GLU A 178 5.11 9.34 -7.50
N PRO A 179 5.24 9.73 -6.21
CA PRO A 179 5.67 8.81 -5.16
C PRO A 179 4.70 7.64 -4.94
N TRP A 180 3.39 7.90 -5.04
CA TRP A 180 2.38 6.87 -4.91
C TRP A 180 2.46 5.82 -6.03
N MET A 181 2.70 6.27 -7.27
CA MET A 181 2.81 5.38 -8.42
C MET A 181 4.06 4.50 -8.33
N GLU A 182 5.20 5.06 -7.89
CA GLU A 182 6.43 4.30 -7.64
C GLU A 182 6.21 3.22 -6.59
N HIS A 183 5.71 3.61 -5.41
CA HIS A 183 5.38 2.67 -4.33
C HIS A 183 4.38 1.59 -4.77
N THR A 184 3.34 1.99 -5.50
CA THR A 184 2.33 1.06 -6.00
C THR A 184 2.91 0.08 -7.00
N ASN A 185 3.78 0.51 -7.93
CA ASN A 185 4.43 -0.38 -8.87
C ASN A 185 5.34 -1.41 -8.18
N GLU A 186 6.13 -0.98 -7.19
CA GLU A 186 6.97 -1.89 -6.40
C GLU A 186 6.12 -2.96 -5.70
N VAL A 187 5.08 -2.53 -4.98
CA VAL A 187 4.18 -3.45 -4.27
C VAL A 187 3.45 -4.39 -5.24
N MET A 188 3.05 -3.90 -6.42
CA MET A 188 2.36 -4.70 -7.44
C MET A 188 3.27 -5.79 -8.05
N GLN A 189 4.59 -5.55 -8.15
CA GLN A 189 5.55 -6.55 -8.60
C GLN A 189 5.78 -7.65 -7.55
N GLU A 190 5.84 -7.27 -6.27
CA GLU A 190 6.06 -8.20 -5.18
C GLU A 190 4.83 -9.07 -4.88
N TRP A 191 3.62 -8.57 -5.16
CA TRP A 191 2.38 -9.30 -4.92
C TRP A 191 2.20 -10.53 -5.81
N GLN A 192 2.19 -11.70 -5.18
CA GLN A 192 1.86 -13.00 -5.78
C GLN A 192 0.37 -13.35 -5.62
N VAL A 193 -0.52 -12.38 -5.90
CA VAL A 193 -1.98 -12.57 -5.84
C VAL A 193 -2.62 -12.38 -7.22
N SER A 194 -3.86 -12.85 -7.38
CA SER A 194 -4.62 -12.72 -8.62
C SER A 194 -4.80 -11.24 -9.03
N ASP A 195 -4.89 -10.95 -10.33
CA ASP A 195 -5.14 -9.60 -10.85
C ASP A 195 -6.45 -8.99 -10.31
N ALA A 196 -7.45 -9.84 -10.04
CA ALA A 196 -8.70 -9.44 -9.40
C ALA A 196 -8.48 -8.86 -8.00
N GLU A 197 -7.56 -9.44 -7.23
CA GLU A 197 -7.22 -8.96 -5.89
C GLU A 197 -6.32 -7.72 -5.94
N LYS A 198 -5.36 -7.68 -6.87
CA LYS A 198 -4.55 -6.46 -7.13
C LYS A 198 -5.44 -5.27 -7.45
N ARG A 199 -6.45 -5.47 -8.31
CA ARG A 199 -7.44 -4.46 -8.68
C ARG A 199 -8.35 -4.06 -7.52
N ARG A 200 -8.77 -5.02 -6.68
CA ARG A 200 -9.54 -4.71 -5.46
C ARG A 200 -8.75 -3.77 -4.55
N ARG A 201 -7.50 -4.11 -4.28
CA ARG A 201 -6.60 -3.33 -3.40
C ARG A 201 -6.22 -1.98 -3.98
N LEU A 202 -6.04 -1.91 -5.30
CA LEU A 202 -5.84 -0.65 -6.00
C LEU A 202 -7.05 0.28 -5.82
N MET A 203 -8.28 -0.23 -5.94
CA MET A 203 -9.46 0.61 -5.68
C MET A 203 -9.56 1.04 -4.20
N GLU A 204 -9.07 0.23 -3.26
CA GLU A 204 -9.03 0.57 -1.84
C GLU A 204 -8.00 1.66 -1.50
N SER A 205 -6.96 1.82 -2.31
CA SER A 205 -5.95 2.88 -2.15
C SER A 205 -6.37 4.21 -2.78
N LEU A 206 -7.28 4.18 -3.75
CA LEU A 206 -7.74 5.37 -4.49
C LEU A 206 -8.92 6.09 -3.82
N ARG A 207 -8.90 7.41 -3.81
CA ARG A 207 -9.98 8.29 -3.32
C ARG A 207 -10.29 9.39 -4.35
N GLY A 208 -11.40 10.09 -4.17
CA GLY A 208 -11.74 11.30 -4.95
C GLY A 208 -11.67 11.11 -6.48
N PRO A 209 -11.16 12.11 -7.23
CA PRO A 209 -10.93 12.03 -8.67
C PRO A 209 -10.17 10.77 -9.11
N ALA A 210 -9.18 10.36 -8.30
CA ALA A 210 -8.50 9.07 -8.32
C ALA A 210 -9.39 7.88 -8.69
N LEU A 211 -10.37 7.68 -7.83
CA LEU A 211 -11.29 6.56 -7.87
C LEU A 211 -12.33 6.70 -8.98
N ASP A 212 -12.76 7.93 -9.28
CA ASP A 212 -13.77 8.21 -10.29
C ASP A 212 -13.30 7.81 -11.69
N VAL A 213 -12.02 8.08 -12.03
CA VAL A 213 -11.42 7.66 -13.30
C VAL A 213 -11.50 6.14 -13.48
N ILE A 214 -11.10 5.38 -12.45
CA ILE A 214 -11.15 3.90 -12.50
C ILE A 214 -12.59 3.39 -12.58
N ARG A 215 -13.54 4.02 -11.89
CA ARG A 215 -14.97 3.65 -11.97
C ARG A 215 -15.53 3.87 -13.38
N ILE A 216 -15.18 4.98 -14.03
CA ILE A 216 -15.59 5.28 -15.41
C ILE A 216 -15.01 4.23 -16.36
N LEU A 217 -13.72 3.92 -16.23
CA LEU A 217 -13.06 2.90 -17.06
C LEU A 217 -13.67 1.52 -16.88
N LYS A 218 -13.99 1.13 -15.64
CA LYS A 218 -14.63 -0.15 -15.33
C LYS A 218 -16.06 -0.25 -15.87
N THR A 219 -16.78 0.88 -15.93
CA THR A 219 -18.12 0.93 -16.55
C THR A 219 -18.04 0.66 -18.05
N SER A 220 -16.98 1.17 -18.70
CA SER A 220 -16.73 0.95 -20.14
C SER A 220 -16.12 -0.42 -20.43
N ASN A 221 -15.30 -0.97 -19.53
CA ASN A 221 -14.67 -2.28 -19.65
C ASN A 221 -14.61 -3.00 -18.29
N PRO A 222 -15.52 -3.96 -18.01
CA PRO A 222 -15.56 -4.67 -16.73
C PRO A 222 -14.40 -5.64 -16.52
N ALA A 223 -13.68 -6.00 -17.59
CA ALA A 223 -12.54 -6.92 -17.59
C ALA A 223 -11.18 -6.20 -17.54
N ILE A 224 -11.15 -4.90 -17.21
CA ILE A 224 -9.91 -4.12 -17.10
C ILE A 224 -8.95 -4.72 -16.06
N THR A 225 -7.69 -4.86 -16.45
CA THR A 225 -6.60 -5.41 -15.62
C THR A 225 -6.04 -4.37 -14.65
N SER A 226 -5.31 -4.79 -13.61
CA SER A 226 -4.69 -3.82 -12.69
C SER A 226 -3.65 -2.94 -13.39
N GLY A 227 -2.93 -3.48 -14.37
CA GLY A 227 -1.94 -2.72 -15.17
C GLY A 227 -2.59 -1.66 -16.06
N GLU A 228 -3.73 -1.97 -16.69
CA GLU A 228 -4.48 -0.99 -17.49
C GLU A 228 -5.05 0.14 -16.63
N CYS A 229 -5.50 -0.17 -15.39
CA CYS A 229 -5.92 0.84 -14.42
C CYS A 229 -4.78 1.80 -14.08
N LEU A 230 -3.58 1.28 -13.76
CA LEU A 230 -2.40 2.11 -13.45
C LEU A 230 -2.01 3.00 -14.63
N LYS A 231 -2.00 2.43 -15.85
CA LYS A 231 -1.70 3.18 -17.07
C LYS A 231 -2.70 4.31 -17.32
N ALA A 232 -3.98 4.09 -17.02
CA ALA A 232 -4.98 5.14 -17.19
C ALA A 232 -4.84 6.25 -16.13
N LEU A 233 -4.47 5.90 -14.90
CA LEU A 233 -4.14 6.89 -13.87
C LEU A 233 -2.90 7.70 -14.26
N GLU A 234 -1.89 7.08 -14.84
CA GLU A 234 -0.72 7.76 -15.43
C GLU A 234 -1.10 8.71 -16.55
N GLN A 235 -2.08 8.37 -17.39
CA GLN A 235 -2.53 9.27 -18.45
C GLN A 235 -3.31 10.49 -17.93
N VAL A 236 -4.05 10.34 -16.83
CA VAL A 236 -4.92 11.43 -16.30
C VAL A 236 -4.19 12.30 -15.28
N PHE A 237 -3.38 11.70 -14.42
CA PHE A 237 -2.71 12.37 -13.29
C PHE A 237 -1.19 12.41 -13.42
N GLY A 238 -0.61 11.65 -14.36
CA GLY A 238 0.82 11.71 -14.62
C GLY A 238 1.25 13.05 -15.18
N SER A 239 2.55 13.33 -15.03
CA SER A 239 3.13 14.55 -15.59
C SER A 239 2.93 14.58 -17.11
N ILE A 240 2.20 15.60 -17.60
CA ILE A 240 2.02 15.91 -19.04
C ILE A 240 3.34 16.37 -19.68
N GLU A 241 4.40 16.45 -18.89
CA GLU A 241 5.74 16.82 -19.33
C GLU A 241 6.18 15.99 -20.55
N SER A 242 6.45 16.70 -21.65
CA SER A 242 7.00 16.12 -22.85
C SER A 242 8.47 15.76 -22.64
N SER A 243 9.03 14.91 -23.52
CA SER A 243 10.46 14.60 -23.51
C SER A 243 11.33 15.86 -23.60
N ARG A 244 10.84 16.88 -24.33
CA ARG A 244 11.48 18.19 -24.46
C ARG A 244 11.43 19.00 -23.17
N ASP A 245 10.30 18.99 -22.46
CA ASP A 245 10.16 19.73 -21.19
C ASP A 245 11.08 19.15 -20.11
N ALA A 246 11.17 17.82 -20.03
CA ALA A 246 12.11 17.12 -19.15
C ALA A 246 13.56 17.49 -19.47
N GLN A 247 13.91 17.48 -20.76
CA GLN A 247 15.24 17.86 -21.22
C GLN A 247 15.55 19.33 -20.90
N VAL A 248 14.60 20.25 -21.11
CA VAL A 248 14.75 21.67 -20.79
C VAL A 248 14.94 21.88 -19.29
N ARG A 249 14.19 21.18 -18.43
CA ARG A 249 14.39 21.26 -16.97
C ARG A 249 15.75 20.74 -16.55
N PHE A 250 16.17 19.60 -17.09
CA PHE A 250 17.49 19.02 -16.83
C PHE A 250 18.60 20.01 -17.21
N LEU A 251 18.58 20.55 -18.44
CA LEU A 251 19.60 21.48 -18.93
C LEU A 251 19.59 22.83 -18.22
N ASN A 252 18.44 23.29 -17.70
CA ASN A 252 18.33 24.54 -16.94
C ASN A 252 18.56 24.37 -15.44
N THR A 253 18.98 23.20 -14.98
CA THR A 253 19.28 22.97 -13.57
C THR A 253 20.75 23.26 -13.31
N TYR A 254 21.02 24.36 -12.60
CA TYR A 254 22.35 24.82 -12.21
C TYR A 254 22.59 24.63 -10.72
N GLN A 255 23.86 24.68 -10.33
CA GLN A 255 24.29 24.71 -8.94
C GLN A 255 23.80 26.00 -8.26
N SER A 256 23.10 25.84 -7.14
CA SER A 256 22.56 26.94 -6.34
C SER A 256 23.67 27.67 -5.57
N PRO A 257 23.47 28.96 -5.21
CA PRO A 257 24.36 29.70 -4.32
C PRO A 257 24.66 28.94 -3.02
N GLY A 258 25.94 28.62 -2.78
CA GLY A 258 26.39 27.90 -1.57
C GLY A 258 26.09 26.40 -1.55
N GLU A 259 25.55 25.84 -2.62
CA GLU A 259 25.35 24.39 -2.75
C GLU A 259 26.68 23.70 -3.10
N LYS A 260 27.06 22.64 -2.39
CA LYS A 260 28.19 21.79 -2.78
C LYS A 260 27.95 21.16 -4.15
N LEU A 261 28.99 20.98 -4.96
CA LEU A 261 28.86 20.38 -6.28
C LEU A 261 28.34 18.93 -6.17
N SER A 262 28.78 18.18 -5.16
CA SER A 262 28.27 16.84 -4.87
C SER A 262 26.76 16.81 -4.59
N ALA A 263 26.24 17.79 -3.84
CA ALA A 263 24.80 17.93 -3.60
C ALA A 263 24.03 18.29 -4.87
N TYR A 264 24.60 19.17 -5.70
CA TYR A 264 24.04 19.51 -7.01
C TYR A 264 23.91 18.27 -7.92
N VAL A 265 24.94 17.43 -8.00
CA VAL A 265 24.90 16.19 -8.80
C VAL A 265 23.79 15.25 -8.32
N ILE A 266 23.63 15.07 -7.00
CA ILE A 266 22.56 14.25 -6.43
C ILE A 266 21.18 14.81 -6.80
N ARG A 267 21.00 16.13 -6.73
CA ARG A 267 19.74 16.79 -7.11
C ARG A 267 19.45 16.72 -8.61
N LEU A 268 20.50 16.65 -9.43
CA LEU A 268 20.39 16.53 -10.89
C LEU A 268 19.96 15.12 -11.33
N GLU A 269 20.34 14.08 -10.59
CA GLU A 269 20.14 12.68 -11.00
C GLU A 269 18.68 12.28 -11.28
N PRO A 270 17.68 12.63 -10.45
CA PRO A 270 16.27 12.31 -10.76
C PRO A 270 15.78 12.97 -12.05
N LEU A 271 16.31 14.16 -12.40
CA LEU A 271 15.97 14.84 -13.65
C LEU A 271 16.59 14.12 -14.86
N LEU A 272 17.83 13.63 -14.73
CA LEU A 272 18.46 12.84 -15.77
C LEU A 272 17.70 11.53 -16.03
N GLN A 273 17.32 10.82 -14.96
CA GLN A 273 16.51 9.60 -15.06
C GLN A 273 15.19 9.87 -15.78
N ARG A 274 14.48 10.96 -15.45
CA ARG A 274 13.27 11.40 -16.16
C ARG A 274 13.48 11.63 -17.66
N VAL A 275 14.60 12.25 -18.05
CA VAL A 275 14.91 12.49 -19.47
C VAL A 275 15.16 11.18 -20.23
N VAL A 276 15.80 10.20 -19.58
CA VAL A 276 16.04 8.87 -20.13
C VAL A 276 14.73 8.07 -20.24
N GLU A 277 13.89 8.10 -19.20
CA GLU A 277 12.56 7.46 -19.20
C GLU A 277 11.68 7.99 -20.33
N LYS A 278 11.71 9.30 -20.59
CA LYS A 278 10.99 9.95 -21.69
C LYS A 278 11.68 9.78 -23.06
N GLY A 279 12.81 9.09 -23.13
CA GLY A 279 13.52 8.76 -24.36
C GLY A 279 14.25 9.93 -25.04
N ALA A 280 14.51 11.03 -24.32
CA ALA A 280 15.27 12.15 -24.87
C ALA A 280 16.79 11.92 -24.85
N ILE A 281 17.27 10.99 -24.00
CA ILE A 281 18.68 10.56 -23.92
C ILE A 281 18.72 9.03 -23.97
N ASP A 282 19.65 8.50 -24.76
CA ASP A 282 19.89 7.06 -24.86
C ASP A 282 20.52 6.52 -23.56
N LYS A 283 20.18 5.28 -23.19
CA LYS A 283 20.70 4.61 -22.00
C LYS A 283 22.22 4.45 -22.02
N ASP A 284 22.81 4.35 -23.22
CA ASP A 284 24.26 4.27 -23.38
C ASP A 284 24.96 5.61 -23.12
N ASN A 285 24.23 6.72 -23.22
CA ASN A 285 24.76 8.08 -23.12
C ASN A 285 24.49 8.76 -21.77
N ILE A 286 23.91 8.06 -20.79
CA ILE A 286 23.53 8.63 -19.48
C ILE A 286 24.74 9.25 -18.78
N ASN A 287 25.85 8.52 -18.72
CA ASN A 287 27.05 8.98 -18.01
C ASN A 287 27.67 10.20 -18.69
N GLN A 288 27.64 10.24 -20.02
CA GLN A 288 28.13 11.37 -20.81
C GLN A 288 27.25 12.61 -20.58
N ALA A 289 25.94 12.45 -20.71
CA ALA A 289 24.98 13.54 -20.47
C ALA A 289 25.07 14.09 -19.04
N ARG A 290 25.26 13.22 -18.04
CA ARG A 290 25.52 13.62 -16.66
C ARG A 290 26.75 14.49 -16.57
N LEU A 291 27.88 14.02 -17.11
CA LEU A 291 29.15 14.73 -17.03
C LEU A 291 29.06 16.10 -17.72
N GLU A 292 28.49 16.16 -18.92
CA GLU A 292 28.31 17.39 -19.69
C GLU A 292 27.45 18.41 -18.93
N GLN A 293 26.33 17.98 -18.36
CA GLN A 293 25.48 18.88 -17.60
C GLN A 293 26.13 19.32 -16.29
N VAL A 294 26.91 18.46 -15.62
CA VAL A 294 27.65 18.86 -14.42
C VAL A 294 28.72 19.91 -14.76
N ILE A 295 29.44 19.74 -15.86
CA ILE A 295 30.43 20.72 -16.32
C ILE A 295 29.76 22.05 -16.71
N ALA A 296 28.60 21.99 -17.38
CA ALA A 296 27.87 23.19 -17.80
C ALA A 296 27.19 23.92 -16.62
N GLY A 297 26.65 23.14 -15.67
CA GLY A 297 25.84 23.61 -14.56
C GLY A 297 26.60 24.02 -13.30
N ALA A 298 27.89 23.67 -13.20
CA ALA A 298 28.77 24.07 -12.11
C ALA A 298 29.09 25.59 -12.18
N THR A 299 28.65 26.32 -11.17
CA THR A 299 28.75 27.79 -11.10
C THR A 299 29.85 28.28 -10.17
N HIS A 300 30.28 27.48 -9.18
CA HIS A 300 31.11 28.01 -8.07
C HIS A 300 32.53 27.45 -8.01
N SER A 301 32.77 26.20 -8.42
CA SER A 301 34.12 25.64 -8.41
C SER A 301 34.74 25.60 -9.81
N GLY A 302 35.52 26.64 -10.13
CA GLY A 302 36.26 26.73 -11.39
C GLY A 302 37.42 25.74 -11.50
N ALA A 303 38.00 25.29 -10.38
CA ALA A 303 39.06 24.29 -10.37
C ALA A 303 38.49 22.88 -10.60
N ILE A 304 37.47 22.49 -9.84
CA ILE A 304 36.78 21.20 -10.02
C ILE A 304 36.17 21.12 -11.42
N ARG A 305 35.49 22.18 -11.90
CA ARG A 305 34.94 22.22 -13.26
C ARG A 305 35.98 21.99 -14.35
N ARG A 306 37.20 22.53 -14.20
CA ARG A 306 38.30 22.30 -15.16
C ARG A 306 38.78 20.85 -15.13
N GLN A 307 38.91 20.25 -13.95
CA GLN A 307 39.27 18.82 -13.85
C GLN A 307 38.19 17.91 -14.44
N LEU A 308 36.91 18.21 -14.19
CA LEU A 308 35.80 17.49 -14.79
C LEU A 308 35.78 17.62 -16.32
N TRP A 309 36.08 18.82 -16.85
CA TRP A 309 36.22 19.02 -18.29
C TRP A 309 37.35 18.17 -18.89
N LEU A 310 38.50 18.09 -18.22
CA LEU A 310 39.61 17.23 -18.64
C LEU A 310 39.23 15.74 -18.60
N THR A 311 38.44 15.35 -17.62
CA THR A 311 37.92 13.98 -17.49
C THR A 311 36.96 13.64 -18.64
N GLY A 312 36.13 14.59 -19.07
CA GLY A 312 35.26 14.44 -20.23
C GLY A 312 35.97 14.50 -21.59
N ALA A 313 37.15 15.13 -21.63
CA ALA A 313 38.00 15.18 -22.82
C ALA A 313 38.95 13.99 -22.96
N ALA A 314 39.08 13.15 -21.92
CA ALA A 314 39.92 11.96 -21.94
C ALA A 314 39.33 10.88 -22.86
N GLU A 315 40.18 10.14 -23.58
CA GLU A 315 39.74 8.97 -24.35
C GLU A 315 39.31 7.84 -23.40
N GLY A 316 38.00 7.74 -23.15
CA GLY A 316 37.44 6.71 -22.29
C GLY A 316 35.94 6.88 -22.07
N PRO A 317 35.28 5.86 -21.51
CA PRO A 317 33.87 5.97 -21.12
C PRO A 317 33.72 6.99 -19.98
N ALA A 318 32.68 7.82 -20.05
CA ALA A 318 32.36 8.77 -18.99
C ALA A 318 32.15 8.04 -17.64
N PRO A 319 32.60 8.64 -16.53
CA PRO A 319 32.45 8.06 -15.19
C PRO A 319 30.97 7.86 -14.85
N ASN A 320 30.68 6.76 -14.17
CA ASN A 320 29.35 6.56 -13.62
C ASN A 320 29.08 7.53 -12.44
N LEU A 321 27.82 7.63 -11.99
CA LEU A 321 27.40 8.55 -10.93
C LEU A 321 28.30 8.46 -9.68
N PHE A 322 28.59 7.26 -9.20
CA PHE A 322 29.37 7.07 -7.98
C PHE A 322 30.83 7.44 -8.17
N GLN A 323 31.43 7.08 -9.31
CA GLN A 323 32.80 7.48 -9.66
C GLN A 323 32.94 9.00 -9.71
N LEU A 324 31.98 9.68 -10.35
CA LEU A 324 31.94 11.13 -10.45
C LEU A 324 31.78 11.79 -9.06
N LEU A 325 30.88 11.27 -8.22
CA LEU A 325 30.68 11.79 -6.87
C LEU A 325 31.90 11.62 -5.98
N VAL A 326 32.61 10.49 -6.06
CA VAL A 326 33.86 10.27 -5.31
C VAL A 326 34.90 11.31 -5.73
N GLN A 327 35.13 11.49 -7.04
CA GLN A 327 36.07 12.48 -7.55
C GLN A 327 35.72 13.90 -7.10
N ILE A 328 34.45 14.29 -7.19
CA ILE A 328 33.99 15.62 -6.77
C ILE A 328 34.23 15.81 -5.26
N ARG A 329 33.90 14.82 -4.42
CA ARG A 329 34.06 14.93 -2.97
C ARG A 329 35.53 15.01 -2.54
N GLU A 330 36.42 14.32 -3.24
CA GLU A 330 37.86 14.40 -2.99
C GLU A 330 38.39 15.81 -3.31
N GLU A 331 37.95 16.41 -4.41
CA GLU A 331 38.37 17.77 -4.76
C GLU A 331 37.69 18.85 -3.89
N GLU A 332 36.42 18.66 -3.51
CA GLU A 332 35.74 19.53 -2.53
C GLU A 332 36.49 19.56 -1.19
N ALA A 333 37.01 18.41 -0.73
CA ALA A 333 37.78 18.35 0.51
C ALA A 333 39.12 19.10 0.39
N LYS A 334 39.78 19.02 -0.77
CA LYS A 334 41.01 19.78 -1.05
C LYS A 334 40.75 21.29 -1.08
N GLU A 335 39.66 21.72 -1.72
CA GLU A 335 39.27 23.15 -1.73
C GLU A 335 38.97 23.65 -0.30
N GLU A 336 38.28 22.85 0.53
CA GLU A 336 38.02 23.22 1.92
C GLU A 336 39.31 23.32 2.76
N GLU A 337 40.28 22.42 2.55
CA GLU A 337 41.59 22.50 3.20
C GLU A 337 42.36 23.77 2.77
N GLU A 338 42.40 24.07 1.46
CA GLU A 338 43.05 25.26 0.92
C GLU A 338 42.39 26.56 1.42
N GLU A 339 41.05 26.62 1.46
CA GLU A 339 40.31 27.77 2.00
C GLU A 339 40.56 27.95 3.50
N ALA A 340 40.61 26.86 4.27
CA ALA A 340 40.90 26.91 5.70
C ALA A 340 42.34 27.40 5.97
N GLU A 341 43.32 26.91 5.20
CA GLU A 341 44.71 27.39 5.27
C GLU A 341 44.81 28.88 4.90
N ALA A 342 44.14 29.31 3.83
CA ALA A 342 44.10 30.71 3.41
C ALA A 342 43.45 31.62 4.48
N ALA A 343 42.38 31.17 5.12
CA ALA A 343 41.72 31.90 6.20
C ALA A 343 42.62 32.03 7.44
N LEU A 344 43.34 30.96 7.81
CA LEU A 344 44.33 31.00 8.90
C LEU A 344 45.49 31.95 8.61
N LEU A 345 45.97 31.99 7.37
CA LEU A 345 47.01 32.94 6.95
C LEU A 345 46.52 34.39 7.00
N GLN A 346 45.27 34.67 6.63
CA GLN A 346 44.69 36.01 6.74
C GLN A 346 44.57 36.46 8.20
N LEU A 347 44.08 35.60 9.10
CA LEU A 347 43.98 35.89 10.54
C LEU A 347 45.36 36.06 11.20
N GLY A 348 46.37 35.29 10.76
CA GLY A 348 47.75 35.43 11.22
C GLY A 348 48.42 36.74 10.78
N LEU A 349 47.98 37.33 9.66
CA LEU A 349 48.46 38.61 9.16
C LEU A 349 47.77 39.81 9.83
N GLU A 350 46.53 39.67 10.31
CA GLU A 350 45.80 40.72 11.06
C GLU A 350 46.25 40.85 12.53
N GLY A 351 46.93 39.84 13.09
CA GLY A 351 47.47 39.84 14.45
C GLY A 351 48.80 40.58 14.66
N HIS A 352 49.35 41.19 13.61
CA HIS A 352 50.58 41.97 13.65
C HIS A 352 50.33 43.44 13.25
N PHE A 353 49.62 44.18 14.09
CA PHE A 353 49.64 45.65 14.09
C PHE A 353 49.66 46.21 15.52
#